data_AF-A0A7X9GP39-F1
#
_entry.id   AF-A0A7X9GP39-F1
#
_cell.length_a   1.000
_cell.length_b   1.000
_cell.length_c   1.000
_cell.angle_alpha   90.00
_cell.angle_beta   90.00
_cell.angle_gamma   90.00
#
_symmetry.space_group_name_H-M   'P 1'
#
loop_
_entity.id
_entity.type
_entity.pdbx_description
1 polymer ?
#
loop_
_entity_poly.entity_id
_entity_poly.type
_entity_poly.pdbx_seq_one_letter_code
_entity_poly.pdbx_strand_id
1 'polypeptide(L)'
;GTGLLILILMVTQRFFSPEKSLTPERREVIQDIARLMMWFIVVDGILMVINFIILYYGNAAGFAAAEMFLHGSHRAMFLGVEIGIGLVLPFLLTFRANLRRSLPLVTIASISTLLGVLAMRINFVIGGQEIPLSGNTLNPYHLEPKHLTFLLLFAFIEIVILGLAFKLLPVYGLGEEEQESKVGYLSKGEGVSAR
;
A
#
# COMPACT_ATOMS: atom_id res chain seq x y z
N GLY A 1 -1.59 2.09 -1.45
CA GLY A 1 -1.36 2.15 -2.91
C GLY A 1 0.04 1.68 -3.27
N THR A 2 1.08 2.46 -2.95
CA THR A 2 2.48 2.16 -3.28
C THR A 2 3.00 0.85 -2.69
N GLY A 3 2.69 0.54 -1.42
CA GLY A 3 3.05 -0.75 -0.81
C GLY A 3 2.39 -1.95 -1.51
N LEU A 4 1.13 -1.82 -1.92
CA LEU A 4 0.44 -2.86 -2.69
C LEU A 4 1.10 -3.06 -4.07
N LEU A 5 1.47 -1.97 -4.74
CA LEU A 5 2.17 -2.03 -6.02
C LEU A 5 3.50 -2.78 -5.91
N ILE A 6 4.28 -2.51 -4.86
CA ILE A 6 5.52 -3.25 -4.59
C ILE A 6 5.24 -4.74 -4.38
N LEU A 7 4.22 -5.09 -3.60
CA LEU A 7 3.87 -6.49 -3.37
C LEU A 7 3.40 -7.18 -4.64
N ILE A 8 2.57 -6.53 -5.45
CA ILE A 8 2.13 -7.04 -6.75
C ILE A 8 3.34 -7.27 -7.65
N LEU A 9 4.25 -6.29 -7.80
CA LEU A 9 5.46 -6.47 -8.61
C LEU A 9 6.31 -7.66 -8.15
N MET A 10 6.47 -7.83 -6.83
CA MET A 10 7.20 -8.97 -6.25
C MET A 10 6.49 -10.31 -6.49
N VAL A 11 5.17 -10.38 -6.30
CA VAL A 11 4.36 -11.58 -6.48
C VAL A 11 4.29 -11.97 -7.96
N THR A 12 3.96 -11.03 -8.83
CA THR A 12 3.87 -11.27 -10.27
C THR A 12 5.22 -11.74 -10.81
N GLN A 13 6.33 -11.15 -10.35
CA GLN A 13 7.67 -11.61 -10.73
C GLN A 13 8.00 -13.03 -10.23
N ARG A 14 7.58 -13.38 -9.01
CA ARG A 14 7.84 -14.70 -8.45
C ARG A 14 7.03 -15.82 -9.13
N PHE A 15 5.80 -15.52 -9.55
CA PHE A 15 4.85 -16.53 -10.05
C PHE A 15 4.63 -16.51 -11.57
N PHE A 16 4.75 -15.36 -12.24
CA PHE A 16 4.42 -15.20 -13.66
C PHE A 16 5.60 -14.85 -14.57
N SER A 17 6.78 -14.49 -14.03
CA SER A 17 7.96 -14.18 -14.85
C SER A 17 8.66 -15.47 -15.33
N PRO A 18 9.01 -15.58 -16.64
CA PRO A 18 9.81 -16.70 -17.17
C PRO A 18 11.20 -16.76 -16.53
N GLU A 19 11.81 -15.59 -16.35
CA GLU A 19 13.02 -15.40 -15.55
C GLU A 19 12.60 -15.24 -14.09
N LYS A 20 12.72 -16.31 -13.30
CA LYS A 20 12.43 -16.33 -11.86
C LYS A 20 13.41 -15.47 -11.01
N SER A 21 14.19 -14.59 -11.66
CA SER A 21 15.17 -13.69 -11.07
C SER A 21 14.74 -12.22 -11.22
N LEU A 22 15.22 -11.39 -10.30
CA LEU A 22 15.02 -9.94 -10.36
C LEU A 22 15.93 -9.32 -11.40
N THR A 23 15.37 -8.92 -12.55
CA THR A 23 16.09 -8.09 -13.52
C THR A 23 16.56 -6.79 -12.83
N PRO A 24 17.77 -6.28 -13.17
CA PRO A 24 18.32 -5.07 -12.55
C PRO A 24 17.36 -3.88 -12.64
N GLU A 25 16.70 -3.71 -13.79
CA GLU A 25 15.73 -2.64 -14.05
C GLU A 25 14.54 -2.67 -13.10
N ARG A 26 13.94 -3.84 -12.87
CA ARG A 26 12.81 -3.97 -11.93
C ARG A 26 13.23 -3.65 -10.50
N ARG A 27 14.46 -3.97 -10.13
CA ARG A 27 15.00 -3.64 -8.81
C ARG A 27 15.17 -2.13 -8.63
N GLU A 28 15.52 -1.40 -9.69
CA GLU A 28 15.57 0.07 -9.67
C GLU A 28 14.15 0.66 -9.55
N VAL A 29 13.19 0.16 -10.33
CA VAL A 29 11.78 0.57 -10.22
C VAL A 29 11.22 0.34 -8.81
N ILE A 30 11.47 -0.82 -8.19
CA ILE A 30 11.05 -1.07 -6.80
C ILE A 30 11.70 -0.08 -5.82
N GLN A 31 12.96 0.29 -6.04
CA GLN A 31 13.65 1.26 -5.18
C GLN A 31 13.07 2.67 -5.31
N ASP A 32 12.68 3.08 -6.52
CA ASP A 32 12.05 4.37 -6.76
C ASP A 32 10.64 4.42 -6.19
N ILE A 33 9.85 3.36 -6.35
CA ILE A 33 8.53 3.23 -5.69
C ILE A 33 8.69 3.22 -4.17
N ALA A 34 9.71 2.58 -3.61
CA ALA A 34 9.99 2.60 -2.17
C ALA A 34 10.39 4.01 -1.68
N ARG A 35 11.08 4.80 -2.50
CA ARG A 35 11.37 6.22 -2.21
C ARG A 35 10.10 7.05 -2.22
N LEU A 36 9.21 6.85 -3.20
CA LEU A 36 7.90 7.50 -3.24
C LEU A 36 7.05 7.11 -2.02
N MET A 37 7.04 5.83 -1.65
CA MET A 37 6.34 5.33 -0.47
C MET A 37 6.79 6.05 0.81
N MET A 38 8.10 6.26 0.99
CA MET A 38 8.62 7.01 2.15
C MET A 38 8.06 8.44 2.20
N TRP A 39 8.06 9.17 1.08
CA TRP A 39 7.50 10.51 1.03
C TRP A 39 6.00 10.54 1.30
N PHE A 40 5.25 9.58 0.75
CA PHE A 40 3.82 9.46 1.04
C PHE A 40 3.55 9.19 2.52
N ILE A 41 4.36 8.36 3.19
CA ILE A 41 4.23 8.12 4.63
C ILE A 41 4.45 9.42 5.43
N VAL A 42 5.41 10.24 5.03
CA VAL A 42 5.65 11.54 5.68
C VAL A 42 4.45 12.48 5.51
N VAL A 43 3.94 12.59 4.29
CA VAL A 43 2.75 13.42 3.99
C VAL A 43 1.54 12.91 4.75
N ASP A 44 1.32 11.60 4.77
CA ASP A 44 0.22 10.96 5.51
C ASP A 44 0.33 11.21 7.02
N GLY A 45 1.54 11.14 7.58
CA GLY A 45 1.78 11.48 8.98
C GLY A 45 1.46 12.94 9.31
N ILE A 46 1.81 13.87 8.43
CA ILE A 46 1.46 15.29 8.59
C ILE A 46 -0.07 15.48 8.53
N LEU A 47 -0.72 14.89 7.52
CA LEU A 47 -2.17 14.95 7.36
C LEU A 47 -2.90 14.34 8.56
N MET A 48 -2.39 13.23 9.10
CA MET A 48 -2.93 12.58 10.29
C MET A 48 -2.85 13.51 11.50
N VAL A 49 -1.72 14.19 11.73
CA VAL A 49 -1.59 15.16 12.83
C VAL A 49 -2.56 16.31 12.65
N ILE A 50 -2.68 16.87 11.44
CA ILE A 50 -3.64 17.94 11.13
C ILE A 50 -5.08 17.46 11.41
N ASN A 51 -5.43 16.26 10.94
CA ASN A 51 -6.74 15.67 11.16
C ASN A 51 -7.01 15.49 12.66
N PHE A 52 -6.01 15.07 13.44
CA PHE A 52 -6.14 14.88 14.88
C PHE A 52 -6.35 16.22 15.61
N ILE A 53 -5.68 17.29 15.19
CA ILE A 53 -5.91 18.65 15.70
C ILE A 53 -7.35 19.08 15.41
N ILE A 54 -7.84 18.85 14.17
CA ILE A 54 -9.22 19.19 13.78
C ILE A 54 -10.22 18.39 14.61
N LEU A 55 -10.00 17.09 14.84
CA LEU A 55 -10.87 16.27 15.68
C LEU A 55 -10.90 16.81 17.11
N TYR A 56 -9.74 17.10 17.68
CA TYR A 56 -9.61 17.54 19.08
C TYR A 56 -10.25 18.91 19.35
N TYR A 57 -10.14 19.85 18.41
CA TYR A 57 -10.64 21.23 18.56
C TYR A 57 -11.95 21.51 17.80
N GLY A 58 -12.48 20.54 17.05
CA GLY A 58 -13.59 20.75 16.12
C GLY A 58 -14.95 20.82 16.81
N ASN A 59 -15.46 19.67 17.26
CA ASN A 59 -16.77 19.56 17.90
C ASN A 59 -16.75 18.50 19.01
N ALA A 60 -17.80 18.45 19.83
CA ALA A 60 -17.86 17.51 20.97
C ALA A 60 -17.71 16.04 20.56
N ALA A 61 -18.25 15.65 19.40
CA ALA A 61 -18.11 14.29 18.88
C ALA A 61 -16.68 13.98 18.41
N GLY A 62 -16.01 14.95 17.78
CA GLY A 62 -14.61 14.86 17.36
C GLY A 62 -13.65 14.78 18.55
N PHE A 63 -13.94 15.54 19.61
CA PHE A 63 -13.20 15.45 20.86
C PHE A 63 -13.34 14.06 21.50
N ALA A 64 -14.58 13.55 21.58
CA ALA A 64 -14.83 12.19 22.06
C ALA A 64 -14.13 11.12 21.21
N ALA A 65 -14.08 11.29 19.88
CA ALA A 65 -13.32 10.43 18.98
C ALA A 65 -11.82 10.45 19.29
N ALA A 66 -11.25 11.65 19.43
CA ALA A 66 -9.83 11.82 19.74
C ALA A 66 -9.48 11.20 21.11
N GLU A 67 -10.34 11.39 22.11
CA GLU A 67 -10.18 10.79 23.43
C GLU A 67 -10.26 9.25 23.37
N MET A 68 -11.20 8.71 22.58
CA MET A 68 -11.33 7.27 22.37
C MET A 68 -10.09 6.66 21.68
N PHE A 69 -9.50 7.37 20.73
CA PHE A 69 -8.29 6.94 20.03
C PHE A 69 -7.01 7.05 20.88
N LEU A 70 -6.90 8.03 21.79
CA LEU A 70 -5.71 8.20 22.63
C LEU A 70 -5.79 7.42 23.95
N HIS A 71 -6.96 7.33 24.56
CA HIS A 71 -7.14 6.80 25.92
C HIS A 71 -8.26 5.75 26.05
N GLY A 72 -9.11 5.60 25.04
CA GLY A 72 -10.24 4.67 25.06
C GLY A 72 -9.95 3.26 24.52
N SER A 73 -11.03 2.58 24.13
CA SER A 73 -11.05 1.20 23.62
C SER A 73 -10.15 1.00 22.39
N HIS A 74 -10.07 2.01 21.53
CA HIS A 74 -9.32 1.96 20.27
C HIS A 74 -7.83 2.31 20.41
N ARG A 75 -7.33 2.65 21.61
CA ARG A 75 -5.94 3.09 21.82
C ARG A 75 -4.89 2.13 21.26
N ALA A 76 -5.04 0.83 21.53
CA ALA A 76 -4.08 -0.16 21.07
C ALA A 76 -4.06 -0.28 19.55
N MET A 77 -5.22 -0.16 18.90
CA MET A 77 -5.35 -0.21 17.46
C MET A 77 -4.78 1.05 16.80
N PHE A 78 -5.06 2.23 17.36
CA PHE A 78 -4.60 3.52 16.85
C PHE A 78 -3.09 3.74 17.09
N LEU A 79 -2.64 3.75 18.34
CA LEU A 79 -1.23 4.03 18.64
C LEU A 79 -0.31 2.86 18.25
N GLY A 80 -0.77 1.62 18.44
CA GLY A 80 0.03 0.43 18.20
C GLY A 80 0.06 0.03 16.72
N VAL A 81 -1.10 -0.24 16.13
CA VAL A 81 -1.18 -0.81 14.78
C VAL A 81 -1.11 0.28 13.72
N GLU A 82 -1.93 1.32 13.82
CA GLU A 82 -1.95 2.39 12.80
C GLU A 82 -0.68 3.24 12.86
N ILE A 83 -0.34 3.82 14.01
CA ILE A 83 0.86 4.66 14.13
C ILE A 83 2.13 3.83 14.19
N GLY A 84 2.20 2.85 15.09
CA GLY A 84 3.41 2.04 15.28
C GLY A 84 3.75 1.21 14.04
N ILE A 85 2.86 0.28 13.67
CA ILE A 85 3.09 -0.67 12.57
C ILE A 85 2.84 0.01 11.21
N GLY A 86 1.82 0.85 11.08
CA GLY A 86 1.40 1.42 9.81
C GLY A 86 2.24 2.57 9.31
N LEU A 87 2.83 3.35 10.22
CA LEU A 87 3.50 4.59 9.89
C LEU A 87 4.97 4.59 10.34
N VAL A 88 5.24 4.41 11.63
CA VAL A 88 6.59 4.49 12.20
C VAL A 88 7.49 3.37 11.68
N LEU A 89 7.03 2.12 11.72
CA LEU A 89 7.82 0.97 11.29
C LEU A 89 8.21 1.05 9.79
N PRO A 90 7.30 1.24 8.83
CA PRO A 90 7.67 1.36 7.43
C PRO A 90 8.48 2.62 7.15
N PHE A 91 8.25 3.72 7.88
CA PHE A 91 9.11 4.90 7.79
C PHE A 91 10.55 4.58 8.21
N LEU A 92 10.77 3.95 9.36
CA LEU A 92 12.11 3.57 9.83
C LEU A 92 12.82 2.61 8.87
N LEU A 93 12.08 1.64 8.31
CA LEU A 93 12.61 0.69 7.33
C LEU A 93 12.95 1.36 5.99
N THR A 94 12.24 2.43 5.60
CA THR A 94 12.45 3.11 4.32
C THR A 94 13.25 4.41 4.42
N PHE A 95 13.52 4.93 5.61
CA PHE A 95 14.23 6.19 5.79
C PHE A 95 15.67 6.10 5.25
N ARG A 96 16.41 5.08 5.68
CA ARG A 96 17.82 4.90 5.30
C ARG A 96 17.94 4.29 3.90
N ALA A 97 18.73 4.91 3.04
CA ALA A 97 18.96 4.43 1.66
C ALA A 97 19.47 2.97 1.60
N ASN A 98 20.26 2.55 2.59
CA ASN A 98 20.78 1.18 2.67
C ASN A 98 19.68 0.16 2.99
N LEU A 99 18.68 0.50 3.81
CA LEU A 99 17.58 -0.42 4.14
C LEU A 99 16.60 -0.53 2.97
N ARG A 100 16.35 0.56 2.24
CA ARG A 100 15.54 0.56 1.01
C ARG A 100 16.08 -0.31 -0.13
N ARG A 101 17.38 -0.62 -0.13
CA ARG A 101 18.00 -1.50 -1.14
C ARG A 101 17.76 -2.98 -0.85
N SER A 102 17.34 -3.31 0.37
CA SER A 102 17.03 -4.66 0.80
C SER A 102 15.58 -5.00 0.46
N LEU A 103 15.40 -5.88 -0.51
CA LEU A 103 14.09 -6.38 -0.93
C LEU A 103 13.24 -6.90 0.24
N PRO A 104 13.74 -7.77 1.15
CA PRO A 104 12.90 -8.27 2.25
C PRO A 104 12.44 -7.16 3.20
N LEU A 105 13.26 -6.14 3.45
CA LEU A 105 12.86 -5.00 4.29
C LEU A 105 11.79 -4.15 3.61
N VAL A 106 11.89 -3.95 2.29
CA VAL A 106 10.89 -3.24 1.50
C VAL A 106 9.57 -4.02 1.46
N THR A 107 9.61 -5.36 1.38
CA THR A 107 8.41 -6.22 1.49
C THR A 107 7.75 -6.06 2.86
N ILE A 108 8.53 -6.15 3.94
CA ILE A 108 8.01 -5.99 5.31
C ILE A 108 7.38 -4.59 5.44
N ALA A 109 8.07 -3.54 5.03
CA ALA A 109 7.53 -2.19 5.05
C ALA A 109 6.22 -2.08 4.26
N SER A 110 6.14 -2.70 3.08
CA SER A 110 4.93 -2.68 2.25
C SER A 110 3.75 -3.38 2.93
N ILE A 111 3.96 -4.55 3.55
CA ILE A 111 2.94 -5.25 4.34
C ILE A 111 2.52 -4.40 5.54
N SER A 112 3.47 -3.81 6.25
CA SER A 112 3.21 -2.95 7.40
C SER A 112 2.37 -1.73 7.02
N THR A 113 2.65 -1.06 5.89
CA THR A 113 1.80 0.05 5.41
C THR A 113 0.37 -0.40 5.09
N LEU A 114 0.18 -1.61 4.55
CA LEU A 114 -1.15 -2.15 4.28
C LEU A 114 -1.93 -2.43 5.57
N LEU A 115 -1.27 -3.01 6.57
CA LEU A 115 -1.86 -3.21 7.90
C LEU A 115 -2.23 -1.88 8.56
N GLY A 116 -1.37 -0.86 8.41
CA GLY A 116 -1.64 0.50 8.85
C GLY A 116 -2.90 1.10 8.24
N VAL A 117 -3.01 1.03 6.92
CA VAL A 117 -4.20 1.54 6.20
C VAL A 117 -5.46 0.78 6.62
N LEU A 118 -5.38 -0.54 6.79
CA LEU A 118 -6.52 -1.33 7.29
C LEU A 118 -6.92 -0.89 8.71
N ALA A 119 -5.95 -0.70 9.61
CA ALA A 119 -6.18 -0.23 10.97
C ALA A 119 -6.83 1.15 10.99
N MET A 120 -6.33 2.08 10.18
CA MET A 120 -6.90 3.42 10.01
C MET A 120 -8.34 3.36 9.52
N ARG A 121 -8.64 2.49 8.54
CA ARG A 121 -10.02 2.30 8.07
C ARG A 121 -10.93 1.73 9.16
N ILE A 122 -10.45 0.75 9.93
CA ILE A 122 -11.18 0.19 11.06
C ILE A 122 -11.44 1.26 12.12
N ASN A 123 -10.43 2.02 12.52
CA ASN A 123 -10.57 3.08 13.53
C ASN A 123 -11.52 4.19 13.06
N PHE A 124 -11.45 4.60 11.80
CA PHE A 124 -12.31 5.65 11.27
C PHE A 124 -13.76 5.20 11.10
N VAL A 125 -13.99 3.99 10.58
CA VAL A 125 -15.35 3.48 10.32
C VAL A 125 -16.00 2.98 11.61
N ILE A 126 -15.36 2.04 12.33
CA ILE A 126 -15.92 1.46 13.55
C ILE A 126 -15.92 2.51 14.64
N GLY A 127 -14.80 3.20 14.86
CA GLY A 127 -14.74 4.25 15.87
C GLY A 127 -15.70 5.41 15.58
N GLY A 128 -15.97 5.72 14.31
CA GLY A 128 -17.01 6.69 13.94
C GLY A 128 -18.43 6.22 14.24
N GLN A 129 -18.69 4.90 14.21
CA GLN A 129 -20.00 4.32 14.52
C GLN A 129 -20.26 4.18 16.02
N GLU A 130 -19.21 4.03 16.84
CA GLU A 130 -19.34 3.91 18.30
C GLU A 130 -19.73 5.24 18.96
N ILE A 131 -19.51 6.37 18.28
CA ILE A 131 -19.84 7.71 18.77
C ILE A 131 -21.29 8.06 18.41
N PRO A 132 -22.20 8.16 19.40
CA PRO A 132 -23.61 8.44 19.12
C PRO A 132 -23.82 9.88 18.64
N LEU A 133 -24.72 10.06 17.67
CA LEU A 133 -25.21 11.39 17.26
C LEU A 133 -26.11 12.03 18.33
N SER A 134 -26.73 11.20 19.18
CA SER A 134 -27.56 11.62 20.31
C SER A 134 -27.52 10.57 21.42
N GLY A 135 -27.11 10.95 22.63
CA GLY A 135 -26.96 10.06 23.78
C GLY A 135 -25.55 10.13 24.39
N ASN A 136 -25.41 9.71 25.65
CA ASN A 136 -24.15 9.79 26.42
C ASN A 136 -23.40 8.45 26.53
N THR A 137 -23.85 7.43 25.80
CA THR A 137 -23.32 6.06 25.89
C THR A 137 -22.78 5.62 24.54
N LEU A 138 -21.54 5.11 24.51
CA LEU A 138 -20.95 4.50 23.32
C LEU A 138 -21.83 3.34 22.84
N ASN A 139 -22.02 3.24 21.53
CA ASN A 139 -22.79 2.14 20.94
C ASN A 139 -21.81 1.03 20.54
N PRO A 140 -21.72 -0.10 21.28
CA PRO A 140 -20.72 -1.12 21.00
C PRO A 140 -20.96 -1.73 19.62
N TYR A 141 -19.90 -1.79 18.82
CA TYR A 141 -19.99 -2.40 17.50
C TYR A 141 -20.08 -3.93 17.59
N HIS A 142 -21.15 -4.50 17.05
CA HIS A 142 -21.32 -5.96 16.95
C HIS A 142 -20.98 -6.44 15.54
N LEU A 143 -19.98 -7.31 15.42
CA LEU A 143 -19.62 -7.97 14.17
C LEU A 143 -20.68 -9.00 13.79
N GLU A 144 -21.57 -8.64 12.86
CA GLU A 144 -22.46 -9.62 12.25
C GLU A 144 -21.69 -10.54 11.29
N PRO A 145 -21.91 -11.87 11.34
CA PRO A 145 -21.27 -12.83 10.43
C PRO A 145 -21.49 -12.52 8.94
N LYS A 146 -22.62 -11.89 8.60
CA LYS A 146 -22.95 -11.48 7.22
C LYS A 146 -21.96 -10.47 6.68
N HIS A 147 -21.48 -9.53 7.51
CA HIS A 147 -20.53 -8.49 7.09
C HIS A 147 -19.19 -9.13 6.71
N LEU A 148 -18.74 -10.15 7.45
CA LEU A 148 -17.53 -10.90 7.14
C LEU A 148 -17.66 -11.65 5.81
N THR A 149 -18.81 -12.27 5.55
CA THR A 149 -19.08 -12.96 4.28
C THR A 149 -18.99 -12.01 3.08
N PHE A 150 -19.59 -10.82 3.17
CA PHE A 150 -19.47 -9.82 2.11
C PHE A 150 -18.03 -9.36 1.90
N LEU A 151 -17.28 -9.14 2.98
CA LEU A 151 -15.88 -8.72 2.93
C LEU A 151 -15.01 -9.75 2.19
N LEU A 152 -15.19 -11.04 2.51
CA LEU A 152 -14.48 -12.14 1.85
C LEU A 152 -14.87 -12.28 0.37
N LEU A 153 -16.14 -12.10 0.04
CA LEU A 153 -16.62 -12.16 -1.34
C LEU A 153 -16.01 -11.03 -2.19
N PHE A 154 -16.02 -9.80 -1.69
CA PHE A 154 -15.40 -8.67 -2.37
C PHE A 154 -13.89 -8.87 -2.55
N ALA A 155 -13.18 -9.31 -1.51
CA ALA A 155 -11.75 -9.63 -1.60
C ALA A 155 -11.46 -10.71 -2.65
N PHE A 156 -12.30 -11.75 -2.72
CA PHE A 156 -12.16 -12.80 -3.72
C PHE A 156 -12.38 -12.27 -5.14
N ILE A 157 -13.41 -11.46 -5.35
CA ILE A 157 -13.71 -10.83 -6.65
C ILE A 157 -12.53 -9.96 -7.10
N GLU A 158 -11.93 -9.17 -6.20
CA GLU A 158 -10.80 -8.31 -6.51
C GLU A 158 -9.57 -9.13 -6.97
N ILE A 159 -9.29 -10.25 -6.30
CA ILE A 159 -8.21 -11.18 -6.70
C ILE A 159 -8.50 -11.80 -8.07
N VAL A 160 -9.75 -12.19 -8.33
CA VAL A 160 -10.16 -12.76 -9.63
C VAL A 160 -9.99 -11.72 -10.74
N ILE A 161 -10.43 -10.48 -10.52
CA ILE A 161 -10.29 -9.39 -11.49
C ILE A 161 -8.81 -9.11 -11.77
N LEU A 162 -7.98 -9.02 -10.72
CA LEU A 162 -6.53 -8.85 -10.89
C LEU A 162 -5.91 -10.01 -11.68
N GLY A 163 -6.25 -11.26 -11.33
CA GLY A 163 -5.76 -12.44 -12.05
C GLY A 163 -6.20 -12.47 -13.52
N LEU A 164 -7.44 -12.06 -13.80
CA LEU A 164 -7.96 -11.96 -15.16
C LEU A 164 -7.25 -10.86 -15.94
N ALA A 165 -7.01 -9.70 -15.33
CA ALA A 165 -6.27 -8.59 -15.91
C ALA A 165 -4.84 -9.00 -16.27
N PHE A 166 -4.14 -9.71 -15.39
CA PHE A 166 -2.80 -10.25 -15.68
C PHE A 166 -2.79 -11.27 -16.82
N LYS A 167 -3.88 -12.02 -17.01
CA LYS A 167 -4.01 -12.99 -18.09
C LYS A 167 -4.37 -12.34 -19.43
N LEU A 168 -5.21 -11.31 -19.41
CA LEU A 168 -5.73 -10.62 -20.61
C LEU A 168 -4.77 -9.55 -21.13
N LEU A 169 -4.07 -8.85 -20.24
CA LEU A 169 -3.16 -7.78 -20.61
C LEU A 169 -1.72 -8.34 -20.73
N PRO A 170 -0.97 -7.99 -21.79
CA PRO A 170 0.44 -8.32 -21.91
C PRO A 170 1.26 -7.46 -20.95
N VAL A 171 1.20 -7.78 -19.65
CA VAL A 171 1.92 -7.05 -18.59
C VAL A 171 3.43 -7.27 -18.65
N TYR A 172 3.83 -8.41 -19.21
CA TYR A 172 5.20 -8.63 -19.66
C TYR A 172 5.22 -8.24 -21.12
N GLY A 173 5.89 -7.14 -21.44
CA GLY A 173 6.10 -6.65 -22.80
C GLY A 173 6.93 -7.61 -23.65
N LEU A 174 6.42 -8.83 -23.88
CA LEU A 174 6.98 -9.83 -24.79
C LEU A 174 6.98 -9.35 -26.26
N GLY A 175 6.62 -8.10 -26.53
CA GLY A 175 6.66 -7.46 -27.85
C GLY A 175 7.68 -6.32 -28.00
N GLU A 176 8.36 -5.88 -26.94
CA GLU A 176 9.34 -4.77 -27.03
C GLU A 176 10.75 -5.26 -27.36
N GLU A 177 11.18 -6.42 -26.85
CA GLU A 177 12.50 -7.01 -27.17
C GLU A 177 12.64 -7.39 -28.66
N GLU A 178 11.53 -7.69 -29.33
CA GLU A 178 11.52 -7.99 -30.78
C GLU A 178 11.59 -6.74 -31.66
N GLN A 179 11.31 -5.55 -31.10
CA GLN A 179 11.41 -4.27 -31.80
C GLN A 179 12.79 -3.61 -31.62
N GLU A 180 13.38 -3.64 -30.42
CA GLU A 180 14.75 -3.14 -30.21
C GLU A 180 15.81 -3.96 -30.97
N SER A 181 15.64 -5.28 -31.02
CA SER A 181 16.52 -6.14 -31.83
C SER A 181 16.41 -5.79 -33.32
N LYS A 182 15.20 -5.60 -33.87
CA LYS A 182 15.00 -5.19 -35.27
C LYS A 182 15.58 -3.81 -35.59
N VAL A 183 15.46 -2.85 -34.68
CA VAL A 183 16.03 -1.50 -34.86
C VAL A 183 17.57 -1.52 -34.80
N GLY A 184 18.15 -2.36 -33.93
CA GLY A 184 19.61 -2.57 -33.86
C GLY A 184 20.20 -3.24 -35.11
N TYR A 185 19.46 -4.16 -35.77
CA TYR A 185 19.89 -4.76 -37.04
C TYR A 185 19.76 -3.81 -38.23
N LEU A 186 18.71 -2.97 -38.26
CA LEU A 186 18.53 -1.99 -39.34
C LEU A 186 19.56 -0.86 -39.29
N SER A 187 19.97 -0.41 -38.10
CA SER A 187 21.02 0.61 -37.96
C SER A 187 22.42 0.11 -38.34
N LYS A 188 22.72 -1.18 -38.18
CA LYS A 188 24.01 -1.77 -38.58
C LYS A 188 24.09 -2.14 -40.08
N GLY A 189 22.95 -2.16 -40.79
CA GLY A 189 22.88 -2.52 -42.21
C GLY A 189 23.15 -1.38 -43.19
N GLU A 190 23.00 -0.12 -42.76
CA GLU A 190 23.11 1.06 -43.66
C GLU A 190 24.52 1.67 -43.72
N GLY A 191 25.51 1.11 -43.03
CA GLY A 191 26.88 1.63 -42.98
C GLY A 191 27.87 1.07 -44.01
N VAL A 192 27.46 0.15 -44.90
CA VAL A 192 28.37 -0.49 -45.87
C VAL A 192 27.75 -0.50 -47.26
N SER A 193 27.56 0.67 -47.87
CA SER A 193 27.52 0.80 -49.33
C SER A 193 27.56 2.27 -49.76
N ALA A 194 28.75 2.88 -49.75
CA ALA A 194 29.06 3.96 -50.67
C ALA A 194 30.55 3.85 -51.00
N ARG A 195 30.80 3.55 -52.27
CA ARG A 195 32.09 3.53 -52.95
C ARG A 195 32.78 4.90 -52.89
#